data_AF-R9BRT5-F1
#
_entry.id   AF-R9BRT5-F1
#
_cell.length_a   1.000
_cell.length_b   1.000
_cell.length_c   1.000
_cell.angle_alpha   90.00
_cell.angle_beta   90.00
_cell.angle_gamma   90.00
#
_symmetry.space_group_name_H-M   'P 1'
#
loop_
_entity.id
_entity.type
_entity.pdbx_description
1 polymer ?
#
loop_
_entity_poly.entity_id
_entity_poly.type
_entity_poly.pdbx_seq_one_letter_code
_entity_poly.pdbx_strand_id
1 'polypeptide(L)'
;NIVYNPLQKGFDKDNIAATELNGNTRDGAISFENIRDYTLQGEVHDEKAYYSMDGVSGHAGLFSNAEDLAKLAQVMLNDGGYGNNKF
;
A
#
# COMPACT_ATOMS: atom_id res chain seq x y z
N ASN A 1 2.46 7.88 9.99
CA ASN A 1 1.42 6.87 9.69
C ASN A 1 1.81 6.07 8.47
N ILE A 2 2.74 5.13 8.65
CA ILE A 2 3.16 4.16 7.64
C ILE A 2 2.69 2.79 8.12
N VAL A 3 1.82 2.10 7.38
CA VAL A 3 1.18 0.85 7.83
C VAL A 3 0.91 -0.12 6.68
N TYR A 4 0.78 -1.41 7.01
CA TYR A 4 0.13 -2.42 6.17
C TYR A 4 -1.33 -2.58 6.57
N ASN A 5 -2.17 -3.02 5.63
CA ASN A 5 -3.61 -3.27 5.81
C ASN A 5 -4.35 -2.11 6.52
N PRO A 6 -4.30 -0.88 5.97
CA PRO A 6 -4.81 0.32 6.64
C PRO A 6 -6.30 0.21 7.05
N LEU A 7 -7.14 -0.47 6.27
CA LEU A 7 -8.56 -0.67 6.63
C LEU A 7 -8.72 -1.44 7.96
N GLN A 8 -7.85 -2.43 8.20
CA GLN A 8 -7.83 -3.18 9.47
C GLN A 8 -7.28 -2.36 10.65
N LYS A 9 -6.63 -1.22 10.36
CA LYS A 9 -6.03 -0.30 11.33
C LYS A 9 -6.91 0.93 11.60
N GLY A 10 -8.16 0.91 11.12
CA GLY A 10 -9.15 1.96 11.38
C GLY A 10 -9.05 3.17 10.45
N PHE A 11 -8.32 3.06 9.33
CA PHE A 11 -8.35 4.08 8.29
C PHE A 11 -9.62 3.92 7.46
N ASP A 12 -10.34 5.02 7.26
CA ASP A 12 -11.48 5.04 6.35
C ASP A 12 -11.03 4.84 4.91
N LYS A 13 -11.81 4.06 4.15
CA LYS A 13 -11.58 3.81 2.73
C LYS A 13 -11.51 5.12 1.97
N ASP A 14 -12.40 6.07 2.27
CA ASP A 14 -12.50 7.37 1.58
C ASP A 14 -11.26 8.26 1.75
N ASN A 15 -10.42 7.98 2.75
CA ASN A 15 -9.16 8.69 2.99
C ASN A 15 -7.96 8.06 2.26
N ILE A 16 -8.17 6.97 1.50
CA ILE A 16 -7.12 6.23 0.81
C ILE A 16 -7.34 6.37 -0.69
N ALA A 17 -6.31 6.66 -1.47
CA ALA A 17 -6.43 6.65 -2.92
C ALA A 17 -6.69 5.22 -3.45
N ALA A 18 -7.47 5.11 -4.53
CA ALA A 18 -7.64 3.83 -5.21
C ALA A 18 -6.29 3.30 -5.72
N THR A 19 -6.00 2.03 -5.45
CA THR A 19 -4.79 1.33 -5.89
C THR A 19 -4.98 0.60 -7.20
N GLU A 20 -6.23 0.21 -7.55
CA GLU A 20 -6.57 -0.37 -8.85
C GLU A 20 -8.07 -0.25 -9.17
N LEU A 21 -8.46 -0.01 -10.43
CA LEU A 21 -9.86 0.28 -10.79
C LEU A 21 -10.77 -0.95 -10.85
N ASN A 22 -10.27 -2.07 -11.40
CA ASN A 22 -11.03 -3.30 -11.64
C ASN A 22 -10.37 -4.52 -10.99
N GLY A 23 -9.81 -4.32 -9.79
CA GLY A 23 -9.09 -5.35 -9.07
C GLY A 23 -8.01 -6.02 -9.91
N ASN A 24 -7.99 -7.35 -9.86
CA ASN A 24 -6.99 -8.16 -10.58
C ASN A 24 -7.53 -8.74 -11.88
N THR A 25 -8.71 -8.30 -12.32
CA THR A 25 -9.36 -8.83 -13.52
C THR A 25 -8.71 -8.38 -14.82
N ARG A 26 -7.79 -7.40 -14.76
CA ARG A 26 -7.22 -6.74 -15.94
C ARG A 26 -8.32 -6.24 -16.88
N ASP A 27 -9.22 -5.42 -16.34
CA ASP A 27 -10.40 -4.90 -17.03
C ASP A 27 -11.32 -6.00 -17.59
N GLY A 28 -11.48 -7.09 -16.83
CA GLY A 28 -12.32 -8.22 -17.20
C GLY A 28 -11.69 -9.24 -18.16
N ALA A 29 -10.41 -9.09 -18.53
CA ALA A 29 -9.71 -10.04 -19.39
C ALA A 29 -9.39 -11.38 -18.69
N ILE A 30 -9.33 -11.38 -17.35
CA ILE A 30 -8.98 -12.54 -16.52
C ILE A 30 -10.07 -12.74 -15.47
N SER A 31 -10.50 -13.98 -15.28
CA SER A 31 -11.48 -14.36 -14.26
C SER A 31 -11.12 -15.73 -13.69
N PHE A 32 -11.04 -15.80 -12.36
CA PHE A 32 -10.84 -17.05 -11.61
C PHE A 32 -11.55 -16.95 -10.25
N GLU A 33 -11.67 -18.08 -9.56
CA GLU A 33 -12.34 -18.13 -8.26
C GLU A 33 -11.63 -17.24 -7.22
N ASN A 34 -12.39 -16.37 -6.54
CA ASN A 34 -11.90 -15.38 -5.57
C ASN A 34 -11.05 -14.23 -6.16
N ILE A 35 -11.12 -13.99 -7.48
CA ILE A 35 -10.54 -12.78 -8.07
C ILE A 35 -11.26 -11.53 -7.54
N ARG A 36 -10.50 -10.48 -7.23
CA ARG A 36 -11.07 -9.17 -6.89
C ARG A 36 -11.47 -8.44 -8.17
N ASP A 37 -12.74 -8.03 -8.26
CA ASP A 37 -13.35 -7.37 -9.43
C ASP A 37 -13.88 -5.95 -9.14
N TYR A 38 -13.56 -5.41 -7.96
CA TYR A 38 -13.92 -4.06 -7.53
C TYR A 38 -12.71 -3.12 -7.50
N THR A 39 -12.97 -1.82 -7.36
CA THR A 39 -11.91 -0.83 -7.17
C THR A 39 -11.19 -1.06 -5.83
N LEU A 40 -9.93 -1.46 -5.91
CA LEU A 40 -9.07 -1.70 -4.76
C LEU A 40 -8.68 -0.37 -4.13
N GLN A 41 -8.82 -0.29 -2.81
CA GLN A 41 -8.53 0.92 -2.05
C GLN A 41 -8.29 0.52 -0.60
N GLY A 42 -7.12 0.83 -0.06
CA GLY A 42 -6.71 0.36 1.26
C GLY A 42 -6.30 -1.13 1.32
N GLU A 43 -6.14 -1.77 0.16
CA GLU A 43 -5.65 -3.13 0.01
C GLU A 43 -4.47 -3.17 -0.97
N VAL A 44 -3.52 -4.06 -0.74
CA VAL A 44 -2.37 -4.23 -1.63
C VAL A 44 -2.84 -4.65 -3.04
N HIS A 45 -2.34 -3.96 -4.06
CA HIS A 45 -2.68 -4.26 -5.46
C HIS A 45 -2.04 -5.58 -5.92
N ASP A 46 -0.81 -5.85 -5.44
CA ASP A 46 -0.07 -7.06 -5.77
C ASP A 46 -0.79 -8.32 -5.27
N GLU A 47 -1.07 -9.21 -6.21
CA GLU A 47 -1.84 -10.44 -6.00
C GLU A 47 -1.13 -11.39 -5.05
N LYS A 48 0.19 -11.54 -5.18
CA LYS A 48 0.96 -12.47 -4.34
C LYS A 48 0.99 -11.97 -2.91
N ALA A 49 1.21 -10.68 -2.72
CA ALA A 49 1.14 -10.06 -1.41
C ALA A 49 -0.26 -10.20 -0.79
N TYR A 50 -1.32 -10.02 -1.58
CA TYR A 50 -2.70 -10.17 -1.10
C TYR A 50 -3.06 -11.61 -0.74
N TYR A 51 -2.93 -12.55 -1.68
CA TYR A 51 -3.42 -13.92 -1.53
C TYR A 51 -2.50 -14.84 -0.72
N SER A 52 -1.21 -14.52 -0.61
CA SER A 52 -0.21 -15.44 -0.03
C SER A 52 0.60 -14.86 1.13
N MET A 53 0.45 -13.57 1.43
CA MET A 53 1.24 -12.89 2.46
C MET A 53 0.39 -12.02 3.39
N ASP A 54 -0.92 -12.27 3.46
CA ASP A 54 -1.89 -11.52 4.29
C ASP A 54 -1.80 -9.99 4.09
N GLY A 55 -1.46 -9.53 2.89
CA GLY A 55 -1.31 -8.12 2.55
C GLY A 55 -0.01 -7.47 3.03
N VAL A 56 0.93 -8.23 3.59
CA VAL A 56 2.21 -7.73 4.12
C VAL A 56 3.39 -8.28 3.32
N SER A 57 3.96 -7.45 2.45
CA SER A 57 5.15 -7.81 1.68
C SER A 57 6.21 -6.72 1.68
N GLY A 58 7.49 -7.10 1.66
CA GLY A 58 8.59 -6.14 1.56
C GLY A 58 8.60 -5.35 0.26
N HIS A 59 8.00 -5.89 -0.81
CA HIS A 59 7.90 -5.22 -2.11
C HIS A 59 6.54 -4.53 -2.35
N ALA A 60 5.53 -4.76 -1.50
CA ALA A 60 4.17 -4.24 -1.72
C ALA A 60 3.32 -4.24 -0.44
N GLY A 61 2.33 -3.34 -0.38
CA GLY A 61 1.34 -3.30 0.71
C GLY A 61 1.59 -2.23 1.77
N LEU A 62 2.63 -1.40 1.59
CA LEU A 62 2.90 -0.27 2.45
C LEU A 62 2.04 0.95 2.05
N PHE A 63 1.28 1.47 3.00
CA PHE A 63 0.45 2.67 2.83
C PHE A 63 0.96 3.79 3.74
N SER A 64 0.99 5.02 3.20
CA SER A 64 1.38 6.23 3.92
C SER A 64 0.74 7.46 3.30
N ASN A 65 0.70 8.57 4.04
CA ASN A 65 0.50 9.89 3.46
C ASN A 65 1.81 10.42 2.85
N ALA A 66 1.70 11.48 2.04
CA ALA A 66 2.84 12.11 1.36
C ALA A 66 3.85 12.74 2.34
N GLU A 67 3.39 13.27 3.47
CA GLU A 67 4.25 13.93 4.45
C GLU A 67 5.22 12.94 5.11
N ASP A 68 4.72 11.79 5.56
CA ASP A 68 5.54 10.78 6.22
C ASP A 68 6.45 10.04 5.23
N LEU A 69 6.00 9.87 3.98
CA LEU A 69 6.85 9.39 2.90
C LEU A 69 8.00 10.38 2.62
N ALA A 70 7.73 11.69 2.65
CA ALA A 70 8.76 12.71 2.49
C ALA A 70 9.77 12.70 3.64
N LYS A 71 9.33 12.48 4.89
CA LYS A 71 10.25 12.30 6.04
C LYS A 71 11.15 11.09 5.85
N LEU A 72 10.59 9.95 5.42
CA LEU A 72 11.37 8.74 5.15
C LEU A 72 12.39 8.96 4.02
N ALA A 73 11.97 9.59 2.92
CA ALA A 73 12.86 9.94 1.82
C ALA A 73 13.98 10.89 2.26
N GLN A 74 13.67 11.87 3.10
CA GLN A 74 14.68 12.77 3.68
C GLN A 74 15.69 12.03 4.55
N VAL A 75 15.27 11.07 5.38
CA VAL A 75 16.19 10.21 6.14
C VAL A 75 17.12 9.45 5.21
N MET A 76 16.59 8.86 4.14
CA MET A 76 17.39 8.11 3.16
C MET A 76 18.40 9.00 2.42
N LEU A 77 18.03 10.23 2.07
CA LEU A 77 18.89 11.17 1.35
C LEU A 77 19.97 11.80 2.23
N ASN A 78 19.72 11.97 3.53
CA ASN A 78 20.64 12.58 4.48
C ASN A 78 21.53 11.54 5.19
N ASP A 79 21.82 10.42 4.51
CA ASP A 79 22.71 9.36 5.01
C ASP A 79 22.24 8.80 6.37
N GLY A 80 20.93 8.65 6.55
CA GLY A 80 20.32 8.18 7.79
C GLY A 80 19.85 9.30 8.74
N GLY A 81 19.96 10.59 8.39
CA GLY A 81 19.58 11.70 9.27
C GLY A 81 18.26 12.42 8.93
N TYR A 82 17.55 12.94 9.92
CA TYR A 82 16.46 13.90 9.70
C TYR A 82 16.64 15.12 10.60
N GLY A 83 16.79 16.31 10.00
CA GLY A 83 17.15 17.52 10.73
C GLY A 83 18.57 17.44 11.30
N ASN A 84 18.72 17.69 12.60
CA ASN A 84 20.02 17.63 13.30
C ASN A 84 20.37 16.23 13.85
N ASN A 85 19.48 15.23 13.74
CA ASN A 85 19.75 13.88 14.23
C ASN A 85 20.25 13.02 13.08
N LYS A 86 21.45 12.45 13.24
CA LYS A 86 22.05 11.45 12.34
C LYS A 86 22.17 10.12 13.10
N PHE A 87 21.87 9.01 12.44
CA PHE A 87 22.01 7.65 12.97
C PHE A 87 23.19 6.92 12.33
#